data_AF-A0A918LQI4-F1
#
_entry.id   AF-A0A918LQI4-F1
#
_cell.length_a   1.000
_cell.length_b   1.000
_cell.length_c   1.000
_cell.angle_alpha   90.00
_cell.angle_beta   90.00
_cell.angle_gamma   90.00
#
_symmetry.space_group_name_H-M   'P 1'
#
loop_
_entity.id
_entity.type
_entity.pdbx_description
1 polymer ?
#
loop_
_entity_poly.entity_id
_entity_poly.type
_entity_poly.pdbx_seq_one_letter_code
_entity_poly.pdbx_strand_id
1 'polypeptide(L)'
;MSDLLAAVGTAQTNIDRLAQPDQLRAAVEQVTKVAHAFGAQTVIAASPVAERLVSAVLLASDDLMGLIGGGSTGSKVLIIDVNLASGTSVAKAARTARHAGANHIRAAVLHQVTDVAAAAADCGVDELVVLNETHTTSWQAGGRTTDSGL
;
A
#
# COMPACT_ATOMS: atom_id res chain seq x y z
N MET A 1 -1.47 -19.79 16.26
CA MET A 1 -2.80 -19.84 15.62
C MET A 1 -3.62 -18.57 15.88
N SER A 2 -3.54 -18.00 17.09
CA SER A 2 -4.04 -16.65 17.45
C SER A 2 -3.64 -15.57 16.43
N ASP A 3 -2.37 -15.51 16.05
CA ASP A 3 -1.83 -14.37 15.29
C ASP A 3 -2.28 -14.35 13.83
N LEU A 4 -2.47 -15.52 13.22
CA LEU A 4 -3.00 -15.61 11.85
C LEU A 4 -4.47 -15.17 11.80
N LEU A 5 -5.29 -15.61 12.76
CA LEU A 5 -6.70 -15.20 12.84
C LEU A 5 -6.82 -13.69 13.10
N ALA A 6 -5.94 -13.13 13.94
CA ALA A 6 -5.86 -11.69 14.17
C ALA A 6 -5.45 -10.92 12.89
N ALA A 7 -4.47 -11.43 12.14
CA ALA A 7 -4.06 -10.82 10.86
C ALA A 7 -5.19 -10.85 9.82
N VAL A 8 -5.93 -11.96 9.72
CA VAL A 8 -7.10 -12.07 8.83
C VAL A 8 -8.22 -11.11 9.25
N GLY A 9 -8.52 -11.03 10.55
CA GLY A 9 -9.53 -10.09 11.08
C GLY A 9 -9.15 -8.62 10.83
N THR A 10 -7.87 -8.28 11.01
CA THR A 10 -7.33 -6.95 10.70
C THR A 10 -7.43 -6.65 9.21
N ALA A 11 -7.02 -7.59 8.36
CA ALA A 11 -7.09 -7.44 6.92
C ALA A 11 -8.54 -7.19 6.45
N GLN A 12 -9.51 -7.94 6.98
CA GLN A 12 -10.93 -7.75 6.68
C GLN A 12 -11.43 -6.38 7.14
N THR A 13 -11.07 -5.97 8.37
CA THR A 13 -11.44 -4.65 8.90
C THR A 13 -10.92 -3.51 8.04
N ASN A 14 -9.68 -3.61 7.53
CA ASN A 14 -9.10 -2.61 6.63
C ASN A 14 -9.87 -2.52 5.30
N ILE A 15 -10.32 -3.66 4.78
CA ILE A 15 -11.14 -3.73 3.56
C ILE A 15 -12.50 -3.07 3.80
N ASP A 16 -13.16 -3.43 4.90
CA ASP A 16 -14.49 -2.90 5.23
C ASP A 16 -14.47 -1.39 5.44
N ARG A 17 -13.37 -0.84 5.98
CA ARG A 17 -13.19 0.62 6.11
C ARG A 17 -13.25 1.34 4.76
N LEU A 18 -12.75 0.74 3.67
CA LEU A 18 -12.83 1.34 2.33
C LEU A 18 -14.26 1.38 1.76
N ALA A 19 -15.23 0.74 2.43
CA ALA A 19 -16.64 0.95 2.12
C ALA A 19 -17.15 2.34 2.56
N GLN A 20 -16.48 2.98 3.53
CA GLN A 20 -16.83 4.31 4.01
C GLN A 20 -16.30 5.38 3.05
N PRO A 21 -17.14 6.32 2.55
CA PRO A 21 -16.71 7.33 1.58
C PRO A 21 -15.51 8.17 2.02
N ASP A 22 -15.46 8.59 3.28
CA ASP A 22 -14.34 9.40 3.79
C ASP A 22 -13.02 8.63 3.87
N GLN A 23 -13.06 7.35 4.25
CA GLN A 23 -11.88 6.50 4.30
C GLN A 23 -11.36 6.21 2.90
N LEU A 24 -12.26 5.95 1.94
CA LEU A 24 -11.91 5.78 0.54
C LEU A 24 -11.28 7.05 -0.03
N ARG A 25 -11.88 8.21 0.22
CA ARG A 25 -11.33 9.50 -0.23
C ARG A 25 -9.94 9.75 0.34
N ALA A 26 -9.72 9.52 1.64
CA ALA A 26 -8.42 9.66 2.26
C ALA A 26 -7.37 8.71 1.64
N ALA A 27 -7.74 7.45 1.39
CA ALA A 27 -6.87 6.48 0.74
C ALA A 27 -6.52 6.90 -0.69
N VAL A 28 -7.49 7.40 -1.46
CA VAL A 28 -7.27 7.95 -2.82
C VAL A 28 -6.28 9.11 -2.76
N GLU A 29 -6.49 10.08 -1.88
CA GLU A 29 -5.59 11.24 -1.73
C GLU A 29 -4.16 10.81 -1.39
N GLN A 30 -3.96 9.84 -0.50
CA GLN A 30 -2.64 9.32 -0.15
C GLN A 30 -1.97 8.61 -1.34
N VAL A 31 -2.70 7.73 -2.04
CA VAL A 31 -2.16 6.98 -3.17
C VAL A 31 -1.83 7.88 -4.35
N THR A 32 -2.71 8.84 -4.69
CA THR A 32 -2.45 9.81 -5.76
C THR A 32 -1.19 10.63 -5.49
N LYS A 33 -0.96 11.05 -4.23
CA LYS A 33 0.29 11.75 -3.85
C LYS A 33 1.53 10.89 -4.12
N VAL A 34 1.48 9.60 -3.79
CA VAL A 34 2.60 8.66 -4.05
C VAL A 34 2.81 8.46 -5.55
N ALA A 35 1.73 8.31 -6.32
CA ALA A 35 1.78 8.18 -7.77
C ALA A 35 2.47 9.39 -8.41
N HIS A 36 2.06 10.60 -8.03
CA HIS A 36 2.64 11.84 -8.57
C HIS A 36 4.09 12.03 -8.13
N ALA A 37 4.41 11.78 -6.86
CA ALA A 37 5.78 11.88 -6.36
C ALA A 37 6.73 10.88 -7.04
N PHE A 38 6.24 9.70 -7.41
CA PHE A 38 7.00 8.73 -8.19
C PHE A 38 7.13 9.10 -9.67
N GLY A 39 6.18 9.89 -10.19
CA GLY A 39 5.98 10.11 -11.62
C GLY A 39 5.41 8.87 -12.31
N ALA A 40 4.51 8.15 -11.62
CA ALA A 40 3.80 7.01 -12.19
C ALA A 40 2.92 7.49 -13.36
N GLN A 41 2.94 6.74 -14.46
CA GLN A 41 2.01 6.95 -15.58
C GLN A 41 0.91 5.90 -15.59
N THR A 42 1.22 4.74 -14.99
CA THR A 42 0.31 3.60 -14.93
C THR A 42 0.15 3.16 -13.48
N VAL A 43 -1.09 2.90 -13.09
CA VAL A 43 -1.43 2.30 -11.80
C VAL A 43 -2.04 0.91 -12.01
N ILE A 44 -1.71 -0.05 -11.14
CA ILE A 44 -2.29 -1.40 -11.18
C ILE A 44 -2.70 -1.86 -9.78
N ALA A 45 -3.80 -2.61 -9.71
CA ALA A 45 -4.22 -3.27 -8.48
C ALA A 45 -3.44 -4.58 -8.30
N ALA A 46 -2.90 -4.82 -7.11
CA ALA A 46 -2.28 -6.10 -6.76
C ALA A 46 -3.30 -7.19 -6.40
N SER A 47 -4.51 -6.78 -6.01
CA SER A 47 -5.58 -7.66 -5.55
C SER A 47 -6.96 -7.17 -6.02
N PRO A 48 -7.99 -8.04 -6.09
CA PRO A 48 -9.36 -7.63 -6.45
C PRO A 48 -9.92 -6.55 -5.52
N VAL A 49 -9.53 -6.58 -4.26
CA VAL A 49 -9.92 -5.57 -3.27
C VAL A 49 -9.37 -4.20 -3.66
N ALA A 50 -8.12 -4.14 -4.11
CA ALA A 50 -7.46 -2.91 -4.50
C ALA A 50 -8.01 -2.32 -5.80
N GLU A 51 -8.71 -3.09 -6.64
CA GLU A 51 -9.32 -2.59 -7.89
C GLU A 51 -10.31 -1.44 -7.63
N ARG A 52 -11.07 -1.51 -6.54
CA ARG A 52 -11.98 -0.43 -6.13
C ARG A 52 -11.21 0.87 -5.85
N LEU A 53 -10.10 0.77 -5.14
CA LEU A 53 -9.25 1.92 -4.81
C LEU A 53 -8.58 2.47 -6.07
N VAL A 54 -8.04 1.61 -6.92
CA VAL A 54 -7.44 2.01 -8.21
C VAL A 54 -8.46 2.70 -9.10
N SER A 55 -9.68 2.18 -9.20
CA SER A 55 -10.75 2.82 -9.98
C SER A 55 -11.07 4.21 -9.45
N ALA A 56 -11.12 4.38 -8.13
CA ALA A 56 -11.35 5.69 -7.52
C ALA A 56 -10.17 6.67 -7.75
N VAL A 57 -8.93 6.18 -7.73
CA VAL A 57 -7.74 6.96 -8.09
C VAL A 57 -7.80 7.43 -9.54
N LEU A 58 -8.13 6.53 -10.48
CA LEU A 58 -8.25 6.86 -11.90
C LEU A 58 -9.38 7.86 -12.19
N LEU A 59 -10.48 7.81 -11.43
CA LEU A 59 -11.56 8.80 -11.54
C LEU A 59 -11.17 10.17 -10.98
N ALA A 60 -10.19 10.22 -10.07
CA ALA A 60 -9.74 11.42 -9.40
C ALA A 60 -8.48 12.04 -10.02
N SER A 61 -7.88 11.42 -11.04
CA SER A 61 -6.60 11.83 -11.62
C SER A 61 -6.60 11.59 -13.13
N ASP A 62 -6.61 12.68 -13.91
CA ASP A 62 -6.73 12.64 -15.38
C ASP A 62 -5.46 12.19 -16.10
N ASP A 63 -4.31 12.18 -15.40
CA ASP A 63 -2.98 11.86 -15.93
C ASP A 63 -2.52 10.42 -15.64
N LEU A 64 -3.27 9.69 -14.82
CA LEU A 64 -3.01 8.29 -14.49
C LEU A 64 -3.83 7.37 -15.39
N MET A 65 -3.20 6.29 -15.86
CA MET A 65 -3.88 5.25 -16.64
C MET A 65 -3.88 3.91 -15.91
N GLY A 66 -4.97 3.16 -16.04
CA GLY A 66 -5.00 1.75 -15.64
C GLY A 66 -4.28 0.89 -16.67
N LEU A 67 -3.66 -0.21 -16.23
CA LEU A 67 -3.18 -1.22 -17.17
C LEU A 67 -4.36 -2.03 -17.72
N ILE A 68 -4.88 -1.61 -18.87
CA ILE A 68 -5.86 -2.38 -19.63
C ILE A 68 -5.09 -3.28 -20.59
N GLY A 69 -5.35 -4.60 -20.55
CA GLY A 69 -4.54 -5.63 -21.20
C GLY A 69 -4.12 -5.30 -22.64
N GLY A 70 -2.82 -5.42 -22.93
CA GLY A 70 -2.24 -5.30 -24.27
C GLY A 70 -1.57 -3.95 -24.59
N GLY A 71 -1.72 -2.92 -23.75
CA GLY A 71 -0.99 -1.66 -23.90
C GLY A 71 0.44 -1.71 -23.34
N SER A 72 1.36 -0.96 -23.96
CA SER A 72 2.69 -0.70 -23.38
C SER A 72 2.51 -0.05 -22.02
N THR A 73 3.00 -0.69 -20.94
CA THR A 73 3.10 0.01 -19.65
C THR A 73 4.02 1.21 -19.81
N GLY A 74 3.69 2.32 -19.15
CA GLY A 74 4.64 3.42 -19.00
C GLY A 74 5.92 2.94 -18.30
N SER A 75 7.03 3.66 -18.47
CA SER A 75 8.31 3.28 -17.85
C SER A 75 8.22 3.16 -16.32
N LYS A 76 7.28 3.87 -15.69
CA LYS A 76 7.04 3.93 -14.24
C LYS A 76 5.62 3.49 -13.89
N VAL A 77 5.52 2.36 -13.18
CA VAL A 77 4.25 1.75 -12.75
C VAL A 77 4.13 1.77 -11.23
N LEU A 78 3.00 2.22 -10.71
CA LEU A 78 2.65 2.10 -9.30
C LEU A 78 1.68 0.93 -9.09
N ILE A 79 2.08 -0.02 -8.24
CA ILE A 79 1.25 -1.12 -7.78
C ILE A 79 0.55 -0.71 -6.49
N ILE A 80 -0.75 -0.94 -6.39
CA ILE A 80 -1.55 -0.56 -5.23
C ILE A 80 -2.15 -1.82 -4.60
N ASP A 81 -2.00 -1.97 -3.29
CA ASP A 81 -2.75 -2.95 -2.49
C ASP A 81 -3.33 -2.32 -1.22
N VAL A 82 -4.31 -2.98 -0.62
CA VAL A 82 -4.88 -2.54 0.67
C VAL A 82 -4.08 -3.13 1.83
N ASN A 83 -3.76 -4.42 1.76
CA ASN A 83 -3.09 -5.14 2.84
C ASN A 83 -1.82 -5.81 2.32
N LEU A 84 -0.75 -5.72 3.12
CA LEU A 84 0.52 -6.38 2.87
C LEU A 84 0.80 -7.40 3.99
N ALA A 85 0.87 -8.67 3.59
CA ALA A 85 1.34 -9.76 4.43
C ALA A 85 2.70 -10.26 3.92
N SER A 86 2.71 -11.25 3.01
CA SER A 86 3.93 -11.83 2.43
C SER A 86 4.42 -11.13 1.15
N GLY A 87 3.70 -10.12 0.64
CA GLY A 87 4.03 -9.47 -0.63
C GLY A 87 3.68 -10.27 -1.89
N THR A 88 3.10 -11.46 -1.79
CA THR A 88 2.84 -12.35 -2.95
C THR A 88 1.98 -11.70 -4.03
N SER A 89 0.91 -10.97 -3.65
CA SER A 89 0.03 -10.25 -4.56
C SER A 89 0.78 -9.17 -5.34
N VAL A 90 1.58 -8.37 -4.60
CA VAL A 90 2.45 -7.34 -5.16
C VAL A 90 3.49 -7.95 -6.10
N ALA A 91 4.14 -9.05 -5.71
CA ALA A 91 5.10 -9.76 -6.53
C ALA A 91 4.50 -10.30 -7.83
N LYS A 92 3.26 -10.80 -7.78
CA LYS A 92 2.53 -11.24 -8.98
C LYS A 92 2.26 -10.05 -9.89
N ALA A 93 1.77 -8.93 -9.35
CA ALA A 93 1.49 -7.72 -10.11
C ALA A 93 2.77 -7.10 -10.71
N ALA A 94 3.88 -7.11 -9.96
CA ALA A 94 5.18 -6.63 -10.42
C ALA A 94 5.70 -7.45 -11.60
N ARG A 95 5.60 -8.78 -11.51
CA ARG A 95 5.91 -9.65 -12.65
C ARG A 95 5.06 -9.28 -13.87
N THR A 96 3.74 -9.14 -13.72
CA THR A 96 2.86 -8.74 -14.83
C THR A 96 3.28 -7.40 -15.44
N ALA A 97 3.57 -6.39 -14.62
CA ALA A 97 4.03 -5.08 -15.08
C ALA A 97 5.37 -5.17 -15.83
N ARG A 98 6.35 -5.92 -15.31
CA ARG A 98 7.64 -6.16 -16.00
C ARG A 98 7.42 -6.82 -17.36
N HIS A 99 6.56 -7.84 -17.44
CA HIS A 99 6.24 -8.50 -18.72
C HIS A 99 5.56 -7.56 -19.71
N ALA A 100 4.86 -6.52 -19.22
CA ALA A 100 4.24 -5.48 -20.03
C ALA A 100 5.19 -4.31 -20.39
N GLY A 101 6.47 -4.37 -19.99
CA GLY A 101 7.50 -3.37 -20.34
C GLY A 101 7.87 -2.37 -19.25
N ALA A 102 7.38 -2.53 -18.02
CA ALA A 102 7.70 -1.60 -16.94
C ALA A 102 9.18 -1.67 -16.54
N ASN A 103 9.85 -0.53 -16.50
CA ASN A 103 11.28 -0.44 -16.15
C ASN A 103 11.51 0.06 -14.72
N HIS A 104 10.52 0.74 -14.15
CA HIS A 104 10.50 1.17 -12.76
C HIS A 104 9.15 0.84 -12.13
N ILE A 105 9.17 0.12 -11.01
CA ILE A 105 7.99 -0.33 -10.31
C ILE A 105 8.09 0.06 -8.85
N ARG A 106 7.11 0.84 -8.36
CA ARG A 106 6.91 1.10 -6.94
C ARG A 106 5.63 0.41 -6.49
N ALA A 107 5.57 -0.03 -5.24
CA ALA A 107 4.34 -0.47 -4.59
C ALA A 107 3.92 0.50 -3.50
N ALA A 108 2.63 0.81 -3.43
CA ALA A 108 1.99 1.52 -2.33
C ALA A 108 0.93 0.62 -1.72
N VAL A 109 1.06 0.34 -0.42
CA VAL A 109 0.12 -0.49 0.33
C VAL A 109 -0.46 0.33 1.47
N LEU A 110 -1.77 0.23 1.71
CA LEU A 110 -2.38 1.00 2.80
C LEU A 110 -1.92 0.49 4.17
N HIS A 111 -1.87 -0.83 4.37
CA HIS A 111 -1.64 -1.42 5.68
C HIS A 111 -0.70 -2.63 5.63
N GLN A 112 0.22 -2.69 6.58
CA GLN A 112 0.99 -3.88 6.94
C GLN A 112 0.15 -4.71 7.93
N VAL A 113 -0.13 -5.99 7.63
CA VAL A 113 -1.00 -6.84 8.49
C VAL A 113 -0.23 -7.91 9.27
N THR A 114 1.08 -8.06 9.01
CA THR A 114 1.98 -8.97 9.73
C THR A 114 3.18 -8.23 10.28
N ASP A 115 3.68 -8.66 11.44
CA ASP A 115 4.87 -8.06 12.09
C ASP A 115 6.15 -8.21 11.26
N VAL A 116 6.18 -9.19 10.36
CA VAL A 116 7.26 -9.33 9.38
C VAL A 116 6.94 -8.43 8.20
N ALA A 117 7.68 -7.31 8.09
CA ALA A 117 7.65 -6.43 6.94
C ALA A 117 8.19 -7.15 5.71
N ALA A 118 7.40 -7.22 4.64
CA ALA A 118 7.92 -7.67 3.34
C ALA A 118 8.84 -6.58 2.80
N ALA A 119 10.03 -6.94 2.30
CA ALA A 119 10.90 -5.99 1.66
C ALA A 119 10.45 -5.73 0.21
N ALA A 120 10.85 -4.57 -0.35
CA ALA A 120 10.66 -4.26 -1.76
C ALA A 120 11.23 -5.36 -2.67
N ALA A 121 12.40 -5.90 -2.32
CA ALA A 121 13.06 -6.99 -3.03
C ALA A 121 12.22 -8.28 -3.07
N ASP A 122 11.57 -8.64 -1.95
CA ASP A 122 10.70 -9.82 -1.87
C ASP A 122 9.47 -9.68 -2.78
N CYS A 123 9.03 -8.44 -2.98
CA CYS A 123 7.93 -8.08 -3.86
C CYS A 123 8.37 -7.88 -5.32
N GLY A 124 9.66 -7.93 -5.64
CA GLY A 124 10.16 -7.67 -7.00
C GLY A 124 9.88 -6.23 -7.49
N VAL A 125 9.78 -5.28 -6.56
CA VAL A 125 9.60 -3.84 -6.84
C VAL A 125 10.85 -3.07 -6.45
N ASP A 126 11.06 -1.90 -7.05
CA ASP A 126 12.21 -1.05 -6.74
C ASP A 126 12.05 -0.36 -5.38
N GLU A 127 10.80 -0.09 -4.99
CA GLU A 127 10.45 0.53 -3.72
C GLU A 127 9.06 0.10 -3.26
N LEU A 128 8.89 -0.02 -1.95
CA LEU A 128 7.64 -0.37 -1.29
C LEU A 128 7.34 0.66 -0.21
N VAL A 129 6.15 1.24 -0.26
CA VAL A 129 5.68 2.27 0.68
C VAL A 129 4.42 1.78 1.37
N VAL A 130 4.41 1.83 2.71
CA VAL A 130 3.22 1.56 3.54
C VAL A 130 2.64 2.91 4.00
N LEU A 131 1.39 3.20 3.64
CA LEU A 131 0.82 4.56 3.76
C LEU A 131 0.20 4.84 5.13
N ASN A 132 -0.37 3.83 5.78
CA ASN A 132 -0.85 3.92 7.15
C ASN A 132 0.02 3.03 8.06
N GLU A 133 1.34 3.25 8.07
CA GLU A 133 2.12 2.88 9.25
C GLU A 133 1.55 3.69 10.42
N THR A 134 0.70 3.03 11.20
CA THR A 134 0.43 3.52 12.53
C THR A 134 1.79 3.46 13.20
N HIS A 135 2.40 4.62 13.48
CA HIS A 135 3.54 4.71 14.38
C HIS A 135 3.03 4.24 15.76
N THR A 136 2.92 2.93 15.96
CA THR A 136 2.86 2.30 17.28
C THR A 136 4.27 2.26 17.84
N THR A 137 4.87 3.43 18.07
CA THR A 137 5.79 3.60 19.19
C THR A 137 4.93 3.79 20.42
N SER A 138 4.56 2.66 21.00
CA SER A 138 4.06 2.58 22.36
C SER A 138 5.08 3.15 23.34
N TRP A 139 4.54 3.76 24.39
CA TRP A 139 5.23 4.39 25.49
C TRP A 139 6.17 3.43 26.25
N GLN A 140 7.39 3.88 26.53
CA GLN A 140 8.06 3.63 27.82
C GLN A 140 8.14 5.00 28.51
N ALA A 141 7.28 5.29 29.50
CA ALA A 141 7.48 4.93 30.90
C ALA A 141 8.83 5.43 31.44
N GLY A 142 8.87 6.72 31.77
CA GLY A 142 9.97 7.36 32.51
C GLY A 142 9.43 8.17 33.67
N GLY A 143 8.72 7.52 34.60
CA GLY A 143 8.50 8.08 35.92
C GLY A 143 9.85 8.22 36.63
N ARG A 144 10.23 9.44 36.98
CA ARG A 144 11.18 9.73 38.07
C ARG A 144 10.63 10.89 38.89
N THR A 145 9.90 10.53 39.93
CA THR A 145 9.87 11.26 41.20
C THR A 145 11.22 11.10 41.90
N THR A 146 11.92 12.20 42.09
CA THR A 146 12.83 12.49 43.21
C THR A 146 12.66 13.99 43.45
N ASP A 147 11.78 14.41 44.36
CA ASP A 147 12.09 14.65 45.78
C ASP A 147 13.59 14.66 46.10
N SER A 148 14.11 15.86 46.35
CA SER A 148 15.14 16.23 47.36
C SER A 148 15.89 17.49 46.92
N GLY A 149 15.77 18.58 47.67
CA GLY A 149 16.69 19.72 47.57
C GLY A 149 16.14 21.03 48.10
N LEU A 150 16.17 21.16 49.44
CA LEU A 150 16.28 22.43 50.15
C LEU A 150 17.52 23.23 49.67
#